data_AF-A0A820K3A3-F1
#
_entry.id   AF-A0A820K3A3-F1
#
_cell.length_a   1.000
_cell.length_b   1.000
_cell.length_c   1.000
_cell.angle_alpha   90.00
_cell.angle_beta   90.00
_cell.angle_gamma   90.00
#
_symmetry.space_group_name_H-M   'P 1'
#
loop_
_entity.id
_entity.type
_entity.pdbx_description
1 polymer ?
#
loop_
_entity_poly.entity_id
_entity_poly.type
_entity_poly.pdbx_seq_one_letter_code
_entity_poly.pdbx_strand_id
1 'polypeptide(L)'
;YSWAILCAYICHRYLSPIKSLSSIEHFSIEEFFSLVQQFFSVFAQFNWSSEALRLYPKSYKQITLSEKSSVYNRGSMRIISPSPPYNNAGRSTINSTRDLIIQGFQRVLQLLNTINTITYEDKSNALKQILELNNDFPNEKTKSLLQLTPSSENIYELDEWIGWMKSRLAHFINDCEEECH
;
A
#
# COMPACT_ATOMS: atom_id res chain seq x y z
N TYR A 1 7.93 -5.23 0.62
CA TYR A 1 7.42 -6.24 1.57
C TYR A 1 5.90 -6.14 1.74
N SER A 2 5.35 -5.01 2.21
CA SER A 2 3.90 -4.87 2.49
C SER A 2 3.02 -5.18 1.27
N TRP A 3 3.37 -4.68 0.08
CA TRP A 3 2.70 -5.03 -1.18
C TRP A 3 2.62 -6.54 -1.46
N ALA A 4 3.67 -7.30 -1.12
CA ALA A 4 3.65 -8.76 -1.31
C ALA A 4 2.64 -9.44 -0.38
N ILE A 5 2.46 -8.93 0.84
CA ILE A 5 1.42 -9.43 1.75
C ILE A 5 0.02 -9.12 1.19
N LEU A 6 -0.18 -7.92 0.65
CA LEU A 6 -1.44 -7.54 -0.02
C LEU A 6 -1.74 -8.48 -1.19
N CYS A 7 -0.77 -8.73 -2.07
CA CYS A 7 -0.93 -9.66 -3.19
C CYS A 7 -1.19 -11.09 -2.72
N ALA A 8 -0.42 -11.58 -1.73
CA ALA A 8 -0.59 -12.91 -1.18
C ALA A 8 -1.99 -13.10 -0.56
N TYR A 9 -2.55 -12.07 0.07
CA TYR A 9 -3.90 -12.08 0.61
C TYR A 9 -4.94 -12.31 -0.51
N ILE A 10 -4.81 -11.59 -1.63
CA ILE A 10 -5.71 -11.74 -2.79
C ILE A 10 -5.55 -13.13 -3.41
N CYS A 11 -4.32 -13.57 -3.65
CA CYS A 11 -4.07 -14.91 -4.15
C CYS A 11 -4.65 -16.00 -3.22
N HIS A 12 -4.44 -15.88 -1.91
CA HIS A 12 -4.98 -16.84 -0.96
C HIS A 12 -6.51 -16.85 -0.95
N ARG A 13 -7.15 -15.68 -0.98
CA ARG A 13 -8.61 -15.56 -0.92
C ARG A 13 -9.31 -15.98 -2.21
N TYR A 14 -8.71 -15.72 -3.37
CA TYR A 14 -9.36 -15.87 -4.67
C TYR A 14 -8.78 -16.99 -5.55
N LEU A 15 -7.55 -17.48 -5.31
CA LEU A 15 -6.99 -18.65 -6.01
C LEU A 15 -7.07 -19.94 -5.20
N SER A 16 -6.81 -19.88 -3.89
CA SER A 16 -6.76 -21.08 -3.04
C SER A 16 -8.05 -21.90 -3.01
N PRO A 17 -9.26 -21.31 -3.15
CA PRO A 17 -10.49 -22.10 -3.24
C PRO A 17 -10.70 -22.80 -4.59
N ILE A 18 -9.92 -22.44 -5.63
CA ILE A 18 -10.21 -22.79 -7.03
C ILE A 18 -9.17 -23.75 -7.62
N LYS A 19 -7.91 -23.72 -7.17
CA LYS A 19 -6.81 -24.49 -7.78
C LYS A 19 -5.92 -25.21 -6.75
N SER A 20 -5.73 -26.52 -6.94
CA SER A 20 -4.58 -27.23 -6.37
C SER A 20 -3.30 -26.55 -6.83
N LEU A 21 -2.33 -26.32 -5.92
CA LEU A 21 -1.02 -25.72 -6.21
C LEU A 21 -0.29 -26.38 -7.39
N SER A 22 -0.62 -27.63 -7.73
CA SER A 22 -0.13 -28.37 -8.89
C SER A 22 -0.62 -27.87 -10.26
N SER A 23 -1.50 -26.86 -10.31
CA SER A 23 -2.12 -26.34 -11.55
C SER A 23 -1.73 -24.90 -11.91
N ILE A 24 -0.76 -24.32 -11.19
CA ILE A 24 -0.25 -22.95 -11.44
C ILE A 24 0.37 -22.83 -12.84
N GLU A 25 0.84 -23.92 -13.44
CA GLU A 25 1.36 -23.95 -14.82
C GLU A 25 0.31 -23.56 -15.88
N HIS A 26 -0.99 -23.57 -15.53
CA HIS A 26 -2.10 -23.19 -16.41
C HIS A 26 -2.74 -21.86 -16.00
N PHE A 27 -1.96 -20.95 -15.41
CA PHE A 27 -2.43 -19.62 -15.03
C PHE A 27 -2.64 -18.75 -16.27
N SER A 28 -3.89 -18.39 -16.56
CA SER A 28 -4.22 -17.61 -17.75
C SER A 28 -4.02 -16.11 -17.52
N ILE A 29 -3.87 -15.35 -18.61
CA ILE A 29 -3.77 -13.90 -18.54
C ILE A 29 -5.08 -13.25 -18.04
N GLU A 30 -6.23 -13.88 -18.28
CA GLU A 30 -7.53 -13.42 -17.78
C GLU A 30 -7.65 -13.61 -16.27
N GLU A 31 -7.15 -14.73 -15.74
CA GLU A 31 -7.07 -14.98 -14.31
C GLU A 31 -6.15 -13.96 -13.63
N PHE A 32 -5.03 -13.61 -14.26
CA PHE A 32 -4.17 -12.52 -13.78
C PHE A 32 -4.94 -11.20 -13.65
N PHE A 33 -5.62 -10.75 -14.71
CA PHE A 33 -6.35 -9.49 -14.66
C PHE A 33 -7.52 -9.51 -13.68
N SER A 34 -8.18 -10.66 -13.52
CA SER A 34 -9.20 -10.84 -12.48
C SER A 34 -8.63 -10.62 -11.09
N LEU A 35 -7.44 -11.18 -10.77
CA LEU A 35 -6.78 -10.93 -9.48
C LEU A 35 -6.37 -9.48 -9.31
N VAL A 36 -5.86 -8.83 -10.36
CA VAL A 36 -5.52 -7.41 -10.34
C VAL A 36 -6.77 -6.58 -10.00
N GLN A 37 -7.91 -6.87 -10.63
CA GLN A 37 -9.17 -6.20 -10.31
C GLN A 37 -9.62 -6.46 -8.88
N GLN A 38 -9.54 -7.70 -8.39
CA GLN A 38 -9.85 -8.02 -7.00
C GLN A 38 -8.94 -7.29 -6.02
N PHE A 39 -7.64 -7.16 -6.34
CA PHE A 39 -6.67 -6.42 -5.53
C PHE A 39 -7.12 -4.98 -5.30
N PHE A 40 -7.39 -4.24 -6.37
CA PHE A 40 -7.79 -2.85 -6.26
C PHE A 40 -9.18 -2.71 -5.63
N SER A 41 -10.13 -3.59 -5.97
CA SER A 41 -11.47 -3.60 -5.40
C SER A 41 -11.46 -3.79 -3.88
N VAL A 42 -10.76 -4.81 -3.39
CA VAL A 42 -10.67 -5.13 -1.96
C VAL A 42 -10.00 -3.99 -1.20
N PHE A 43 -8.83 -3.53 -1.64
CA PHE A 43 -8.05 -2.58 -0.84
C PHE A 43 -8.51 -1.12 -0.96
N ALA A 44 -9.24 -0.75 -2.01
CA ALA A 44 -9.92 0.54 -2.11
C ALA A 44 -11.09 0.69 -1.11
N GLN A 45 -11.71 -0.43 -0.72
CA GLN A 45 -12.88 -0.47 0.17
C GLN A 45 -12.54 -0.98 1.58
N PHE A 46 -11.34 -1.51 1.78
CA PHE A 46 -10.91 -2.05 3.07
C PHE A 46 -10.92 -0.96 4.14
N ASN A 47 -11.48 -1.28 5.30
CA ASN A 47 -11.64 -0.34 6.40
C ASN A 47 -10.32 -0.17 7.19
N TRP A 48 -9.35 0.54 6.60
CA TRP A 48 -8.01 0.72 7.15
C TRP A 48 -7.97 1.40 8.53
N SER A 49 -8.98 2.20 8.88
CA SER A 49 -9.05 2.89 10.18
C SER A 49 -9.40 1.96 11.33
N SER A 50 -10.19 0.91 11.09
CA SER A 50 -10.69 0.03 12.16
C SER A 50 -10.24 -1.42 12.04
N GLU A 51 -9.80 -1.85 10.85
CA GLU A 51 -9.35 -3.22 10.61
C GLU A 51 -7.83 -3.34 10.44
N ALA A 52 -7.34 -4.57 10.59
CA ALA A 52 -5.96 -4.94 10.32
C ALA A 52 -5.95 -6.13 9.35
N LEU A 53 -5.23 -5.97 8.24
CA LEU A 53 -5.08 -7.02 7.25
C LEU A 53 -4.17 -8.13 7.79
N ARG A 54 -4.64 -9.36 7.69
CA ARG A 54 -3.92 -10.57 8.09
C ARG A 54 -4.05 -11.61 6.99
N LEU A 55 -2.94 -12.27 6.66
CA LEU A 55 -2.96 -13.36 5.68
C LEU A 55 -3.70 -14.60 6.23
N TYR A 56 -3.54 -14.87 7.53
CA TYR A 56 -4.16 -16.00 8.21
C TYR A 56 -5.09 -15.53 9.34
N PRO A 57 -6.20 -16.24 9.62
CA PRO A 57 -7.07 -15.96 10.76
C PRO A 57 -6.31 -16.03 12.10
N LYS A 58 -6.78 -15.26 13.09
CA LYS A 58 -6.21 -15.25 14.46
C LYS A 58 -6.14 -16.68 15.02
N SER A 59 -4.94 -17.19 15.30
CA SER A 59 -4.79 -18.28 16.27
C SER A 59 -4.89 -17.70 17.69
N TYR A 60 -5.38 -18.47 18.67
CA TYR A 60 -5.61 -17.98 20.05
C TYR A 60 -4.35 -17.34 20.69
N LYS A 61 -3.14 -17.80 20.31
CA LYS A 61 -1.85 -17.23 20.73
C LYS A 61 -1.49 -15.89 20.07
N GLN A 62 -2.04 -15.59 18.89
CA GLN A 62 -1.84 -14.30 18.21
C GLN A 62 -2.68 -13.17 18.81
N ILE A 63 -3.83 -13.51 19.41
CA ILE A 63 -4.77 -12.55 20.02
C ILE A 63 -4.10 -11.86 21.22
N THR A 64 -3.54 -12.66 22.12
CA THR A 64 -2.94 -12.22 23.38
C THR A 64 -1.69 -11.35 23.23
N LEU A 65 -0.89 -11.56 22.18
CA LEU A 65 0.27 -10.71 21.86
C LEU A 65 -0.12 -9.42 21.12
N SER A 66 -1.14 -9.48 20.24
CA SER A 66 -1.49 -8.35 19.37
C SER A 66 -2.30 -7.24 20.04
N GLU A 67 -3.05 -7.53 21.10
CA GLU A 67 -3.92 -6.55 21.77
C GLU A 67 -3.22 -5.78 22.90
N LYS A 68 -2.08 -6.27 23.40
CA LYS A 68 -1.34 -5.65 24.52
C LYS A 68 -0.18 -4.74 24.10
N SER A 69 0.22 -4.76 22.83
CA SER A 69 1.42 -4.06 22.35
C SER A 69 1.03 -2.82 21.54
N SER A 70 1.40 -1.64 22.03
CA SER A 70 1.24 -0.35 21.35
C SER A 70 1.92 -0.30 19.97
N VAL A 71 2.87 -1.20 19.72
CA VAL A 71 3.60 -1.34 18.45
C VAL A 71 2.69 -1.82 17.31
N TYR A 72 1.61 -2.55 17.61
CA TYR A 72 0.65 -3.02 16.61
C TYR A 72 -0.32 -1.94 16.11
N ASN A 73 -0.52 -0.89 16.90
CA ASN A 73 -1.43 0.21 16.58
C ASN A 73 -0.73 1.38 15.86
N ARG A 74 0.59 1.28 15.62
CA ARG A 74 1.32 2.31 14.88
C ARG A 74 0.99 2.26 13.40
N GLY A 75 0.79 3.43 12.80
CA GLY A 75 0.55 3.61 11.38
C GLY A 75 -0.93 3.47 10.99
N SER A 76 -1.30 4.22 9.96
CA SER A 76 -2.66 4.37 9.45
C SER A 76 -3.12 3.22 8.55
N MET A 77 -2.21 2.32 8.14
CA MET A 77 -2.52 1.09 7.42
C MET A 77 -1.94 -0.11 8.17
N ARG A 78 -2.81 -0.94 8.75
CA ARG A 78 -2.39 -2.11 9.54
C ARG A 78 -2.29 -3.35 8.66
N ILE A 79 -1.07 -3.70 8.27
CA ILE A 79 -0.74 -4.89 7.47
C ILE A 79 0.14 -5.79 8.33
N ILE A 80 -0.41 -6.88 8.86
CA ILE A 80 0.29 -7.71 9.83
C ILE A 80 1.16 -8.74 9.11
N SER A 81 2.45 -8.81 9.46
CA SER A 81 3.37 -9.84 8.99
C SER A 81 2.81 -11.24 9.26
N PRO A 82 2.93 -12.20 8.33
CA PRO A 82 2.37 -13.54 8.49
C PRO A 82 3.15 -14.42 9.47
N SER A 83 4.40 -14.08 9.79
CA SER A 83 5.28 -14.84 10.68
C SER A 83 5.65 -14.07 11.96
N PRO A 84 5.91 -14.77 13.09
CA PRO A 84 6.50 -14.17 14.27
C PRO A 84 7.90 -13.56 14.02
N PRO A 85 8.26 -12.45 14.70
CA PRO A 85 7.38 -11.62 15.51
C PRO A 85 6.38 -10.88 14.60
N TYR A 86 5.08 -11.08 14.88
CA TYR A 86 4.02 -10.41 14.12
C TYR A 86 4.23 -8.91 14.28
N ASN A 87 4.33 -8.15 13.20
CA ASN A 87 4.58 -6.71 13.22
C ASN A 87 3.67 -6.03 12.20
N ASN A 88 3.42 -4.73 12.38
CA ASN A 88 2.76 -3.95 11.33
C ASN A 88 3.79 -3.55 10.25
N ALA A 89 3.67 -4.14 9.06
CA ALA A 89 4.47 -3.81 7.89
C ALA A 89 4.10 -2.44 7.28
N GLY A 90 2.93 -1.89 7.61
CA GLY A 90 2.49 -0.54 7.26
C GLY A 90 2.69 0.50 8.37
N ARG A 91 3.57 0.23 9.34
CA ARG A 91 3.75 1.08 10.55
C ARG A 91 4.17 2.53 10.30
N SER A 92 4.75 2.83 9.13
CA SER A 92 5.22 4.16 8.74
C SER A 92 4.19 4.97 7.95
N THR A 93 3.04 4.38 7.64
CA THR A 93 1.98 5.08 6.91
C THR A 93 1.26 6.05 7.84
N ILE A 94 1.19 7.31 7.47
CA ILE A 94 0.38 8.35 8.14
C ILE A 94 -0.98 8.53 7.44
N ASN A 95 -1.89 9.36 7.96
CA ASN A 95 -3.25 9.44 7.42
C ASN A 95 -3.25 9.94 5.98
N SER A 96 -2.49 11.00 5.69
CA SER A 96 -2.36 11.53 4.33
C SER A 96 -1.83 10.47 3.38
N THR A 97 -0.78 9.73 3.77
CA THR A 97 -0.23 8.67 2.91
C THR A 97 -1.24 7.55 2.66
N ARG A 98 -2.00 7.14 3.69
CA ARG A 98 -3.09 6.16 3.55
C ARG A 98 -4.11 6.67 2.53
N ASP A 99 -4.56 7.91 2.68
CA ASP A 99 -5.64 8.47 1.87
C ASP A 99 -5.20 8.61 0.41
N LEU A 100 -3.94 8.98 0.16
CA LEU A 100 -3.36 8.97 -1.20
C LEU A 100 -3.31 7.56 -1.79
N ILE A 101 -2.88 6.55 -1.02
CA ILE A 101 -2.87 5.15 -1.49
C ILE A 101 -4.29 4.69 -1.85
N ILE A 102 -5.29 4.98 -1.00
CA ILE A 102 -6.69 4.62 -1.24
C ILE A 102 -7.22 5.30 -2.50
N GLN A 103 -6.95 6.61 -2.68
CA GLN A 103 -7.32 7.34 -3.89
C GLN A 103 -6.69 6.70 -5.14
N GLY A 104 -5.42 6.32 -5.07
CA GLY A 104 -4.73 5.57 -6.13
C GLY A 104 -5.45 4.25 -6.47
N PHE A 105 -5.84 3.48 -5.45
CA PHE A 105 -6.59 2.24 -5.67
C PHE A 105 -7.96 2.48 -6.31
N GLN A 106 -8.70 3.49 -5.85
CA GLN A 106 -10.00 3.83 -6.40
C GLN A 106 -9.91 4.26 -7.87
N ARG A 107 -8.89 5.06 -8.23
CA ARG A 107 -8.66 5.47 -9.61
C ARG A 107 -8.35 4.29 -10.53
N VAL A 108 -7.46 3.39 -10.11
CA VAL A 108 -7.16 2.19 -10.92
C VAL A 108 -8.40 1.30 -11.04
N LEU A 109 -9.18 1.14 -9.97
CA LEU A 109 -10.44 0.40 -10.02
C LEU A 109 -11.44 0.99 -11.03
N GLN A 110 -11.57 2.32 -11.09
CA GLN A 110 -12.41 3.00 -12.08
C GLN A 110 -11.94 2.74 -13.52
N LEU A 111 -10.62 2.79 -13.76
CA LEU A 111 -10.04 2.46 -15.06
C LEU A 111 -10.32 1.00 -15.44
N LEU A 112 -10.11 0.06 -14.51
CA LEU A 112 -10.39 -1.38 -14.72
C LEU A 112 -11.88 -1.67 -14.98
N ASN A 113 -12.79 -0.95 -14.31
CA ASN A 113 -14.22 -1.10 -14.56
C ASN A 113 -14.60 -0.60 -15.96
N THR A 114 -14.00 0.51 -16.41
CA THR A 114 -14.18 1.03 -17.77
C THR A 114 -13.70 0.00 -18.81
N ILE A 115 -12.54 -0.62 -18.58
CA ILE A 115 -11.95 -1.70 -19.41
C ILE A 115 -12.90 -2.87 -19.64
N ASN A 116 -13.69 -3.23 -18.63
CA ASN A 116 -14.61 -4.37 -18.72
C ASN A 116 -15.83 -4.09 -19.63
N THR A 117 -16.03 -2.84 -20.06
CA THR A 117 -17.18 -2.41 -20.89
C THR A 117 -16.81 -2.07 -22.34
N ILE A 118 -15.53 -2.18 -22.71
CA ILE A 118 -14.97 -1.70 -23.99
C ILE A 118 -14.26 -2.80 -24.79
N THR A 119 -13.89 -2.48 -26.03
CA THR A 119 -13.29 -3.43 -26.99
C THR A 119 -11.88 -3.87 -26.57
N TYR A 120 -11.37 -4.95 -27.17
CA TYR A 120 -10.05 -5.51 -26.85
C TYR A 120 -8.89 -4.50 -26.99
N GLU A 121 -8.96 -3.61 -27.99
CA GLU A 121 -7.95 -2.59 -28.26
C GLU A 121 -7.92 -1.51 -27.17
N ASP A 122 -9.09 -1.13 -26.66
CA ASP A 122 -9.24 -0.17 -25.56
C ASP A 122 -8.69 -0.71 -24.23
N LYS A 123 -8.74 -2.05 -24.03
CA LYS A 123 -8.16 -2.69 -22.83
C LYS A 123 -6.65 -2.47 -22.75
N SER A 124 -5.94 -2.63 -23.86
CA SER A 124 -4.48 -2.45 -23.92
C SER A 124 -4.09 -1.01 -23.59
N ASN A 125 -4.82 -0.04 -24.14
CA ASN A 125 -4.57 1.39 -23.89
C ASN A 125 -4.86 1.78 -22.42
N ALA A 126 -5.91 1.26 -21.82
CA ALA A 126 -6.22 1.54 -20.43
C ALA A 126 -5.26 0.83 -19.45
N LEU A 127 -4.73 -0.35 -19.79
CA LEU A 127 -3.61 -0.96 -19.06
C LEU A 127 -2.35 -0.10 -19.13
N LYS A 128 -2.06 0.46 -20.30
CA LYS A 128 -0.98 1.44 -20.46
C LYS A 128 -1.21 2.66 -19.56
N GLN A 129 -2.43 3.19 -19.48
CA GLN A 129 -2.77 4.29 -18.56
C GLN A 129 -2.60 3.93 -17.07
N ILE A 130 -2.82 2.68 -16.69
CA ILE A 130 -2.56 2.20 -15.31
C ILE A 130 -1.05 2.14 -15.02
N LEU A 131 -0.24 1.75 -16.00
CA LEU A 131 1.23 1.69 -15.86
C LEU A 131 1.88 3.08 -15.94
N GLU A 132 1.30 3.99 -16.71
CA GLU A 132 1.72 5.37 -16.92
C GLU A 132 0.95 6.35 -16.04
N LEU A 133 0.35 5.86 -14.95
CA LEU A 133 -0.49 6.67 -14.08
C LEU A 133 0.36 7.77 -13.46
N ASN A 134 0.23 8.98 -14.01
CA ASN A 134 0.92 10.14 -13.48
C ASN A 134 0.46 10.39 -12.04
N ASN A 135 1.43 10.76 -11.21
CA ASN A 135 1.24 10.92 -9.78
C ASN A 135 0.47 12.22 -9.53
N ASP A 136 -0.85 12.20 -9.73
CA ASP A 136 -1.74 13.37 -9.62
C ASP A 136 -2.11 13.71 -8.14
N PHE A 137 -1.23 13.37 -7.19
CA PHE A 137 -1.39 13.66 -5.76
C PHE A 137 -1.35 15.18 -5.48
N PRO A 138 -1.96 15.65 -4.38
CA PRO A 138 -2.87 16.78 -4.43
C PRO A 138 -2.18 18.12 -4.66
N ASN A 139 -2.76 18.85 -5.62
CA ASN A 139 -2.75 20.29 -5.76
C ASN A 139 -1.36 20.95 -5.83
N GLU A 140 -0.83 21.10 -7.04
CA GLU A 140 0.41 21.84 -7.32
C GLU A 140 0.42 23.28 -6.80
N LYS A 141 -0.72 23.81 -6.37
CA LYS A 141 -0.90 25.19 -5.90
C LYS A 141 -0.14 25.51 -4.61
N THR A 142 0.20 24.52 -3.78
CA THR A 142 0.94 24.76 -2.54
C THR A 142 1.94 23.64 -2.29
N LYS A 143 3.23 23.96 -2.43
CA LYS A 143 4.33 23.03 -2.18
C LYS A 143 5.21 23.63 -1.08
N SER A 144 5.54 22.84 -0.07
CA SER A 144 6.54 23.22 0.94
C SER A 144 7.92 22.75 0.47
N LEU A 145 8.90 23.65 0.47
CA LEU A 145 10.28 23.33 0.12
C LEU A 145 11.08 23.07 1.40
N LEU A 146 11.64 21.87 1.52
CA LEU A 146 12.63 21.54 2.53
C LEU A 146 14.02 21.61 1.88
N GLN A 147 14.81 22.61 2.26
CA GLN A 147 16.16 22.81 1.73
C GLN A 147 17.20 22.44 2.79
N LEU A 148 18.20 21.66 2.38
CA LEU A 148 19.38 21.34 3.18
C LEU A 148 20.56 22.14 2.63
N THR A 149 21.19 22.92 3.49
CA THR A 149 22.39 23.69 3.16
C THR A 149 23.54 23.15 4.00
N PRO A 150 24.40 22.28 3.43
CA PRO A 150 25.56 21.77 4.16
C PRO A 150 26.56 22.90 4.42
N SER A 151 27.18 22.89 5.60
CA SER A 151 28.25 23.82 5.95
C SER A 151 29.64 23.34 5.50
N SER A 152 29.77 22.08 5.09
CA SER A 152 31.02 21.47 4.66
C SER A 152 30.98 21.14 3.15
N GLU A 153 32.15 21.11 2.52
CA GLU A 153 32.34 20.63 1.14
C GLU A 153 32.36 19.09 1.07
N ASN A 154 32.16 18.40 2.20
CA ASN A 154 32.21 16.95 2.27
C ASN A 154 30.90 16.33 1.76
N ILE A 155 30.93 15.79 0.56
CA ILE A 155 29.75 15.19 -0.08
C ILE A 155 29.21 13.95 0.65
N TYR A 156 30.03 13.24 1.43
CA TYR A 156 29.58 12.08 2.22
C TYR A 156 28.69 12.51 3.39
N GLU A 157 28.96 13.68 3.99
CA GLU A 157 28.08 14.23 5.03
C GLU A 157 26.70 14.60 4.45
N LEU A 158 26.65 15.08 3.21
CA LEU A 158 25.39 15.43 2.55
C LEU A 158 24.47 14.21 2.40
N ASP A 159 24.99 13.06 1.99
CA ASP A 159 24.19 11.83 1.84
C ASP A 159 23.67 11.32 3.19
N GLU A 160 24.48 11.39 4.25
CA GLU A 160 24.06 11.07 5.61
C GLU A 160 22.94 12.01 6.09
N TRP A 161 23.08 13.31 5.87
CA TRP A 161 22.07 14.31 6.20
C TRP A 161 20.78 14.10 5.43
N ILE A 162 20.86 13.82 4.12
CA ILE A 162 19.68 13.49 3.30
C ILE A 162 18.98 12.24 3.87
N GLY A 163 19.72 11.19 4.20
CA GLY A 163 19.17 9.98 4.83
C GLY A 163 18.49 10.27 6.16
N TRP A 164 19.16 11.04 7.03
CA TRP A 164 18.66 11.46 8.33
C TRP A 164 17.36 12.27 8.23
N MET A 165 17.29 13.21 7.28
CA MET A 165 16.09 14.01 7.03
C MET A 165 14.94 13.18 6.46
N LYS A 166 15.22 12.32 5.46
CA LYS A 166 14.22 11.39 4.89
C LYS A 166 13.59 10.50 5.99
N SER A 167 14.39 10.05 6.95
CA SER A 167 13.90 9.22 8.06
C SER A 167 12.95 9.96 9.03
N ARG A 168 13.05 11.29 9.11
CA ARG A 168 12.24 12.13 10.01
C ARG A 168 11.07 12.82 9.32
N LEU A 169 11.08 12.89 7.99
CA LEU A 169 10.02 13.58 7.25
C LEU A 169 8.63 13.00 7.56
N ALA A 170 8.52 11.68 7.69
CA ALA A 170 7.25 11.04 8.05
C ALA A 170 6.77 11.43 9.46
N HIS A 171 7.70 11.64 10.41
CA HIS A 171 7.36 12.14 11.75
C HIS A 171 6.87 13.58 11.69
N PHE A 172 7.60 14.45 10.99
CA PHE A 172 7.21 15.85 10.81
C PHE A 172 5.81 15.97 10.19
N ILE A 173 5.51 15.21 9.13
CA ILE A 173 4.18 15.26 8.50
C ILE A 173 3.10 14.72 9.45
N ASN A 174 3.41 13.69 10.26
CA ASN A 174 2.47 13.21 11.29
C ASN A 174 2.15 14.31 12.32
N ASP A 175 3.16 15.05 12.79
CA ASP A 175 2.96 16.17 13.72
C ASP A 175 2.09 17.26 13.07
N CYS A 176 2.32 17.58 11.79
CA CYS A 176 1.46 18.50 11.05
C CYS A 176 0.01 18.02 10.91
N GLU A 177 -0.23 16.72 10.73
CA GLU A 177 -1.58 16.15 10.68
C GLU A 177 -2.30 16.30 12.03
N GLU A 178 -1.59 16.12 13.14
CA GLU A 178 -2.15 16.23 14.50
C GLU A 178 -2.51 17.68 14.86
N GLU A 179 -1.73 18.67 14.42
CA GLU A 179 -1.98 20.09 14.70
C GLU A 179 -3.05 20.75 13.80
N CYS A 180 -3.45 20.10 12.69
CA CYS A 180 -4.46 20.63 11.76
C CYS A 180 -5.91 20.33 12.18
N HIS A 181 -6.14 19.79 13.37
CA HIS A 181 -7.46 19.40 13.90
C HIS A 181 -7.98 20.32 15.00
#